data_AF-A0A6A1QCC4-F1
#
_entry.id   AF-A0A6A1QCC4-F1
#
_cell.length_a   1.000
_cell.length_b   1.000
_cell.length_c   1.000
_cell.angle_alpha   90.00
_cell.angle_beta   90.00
_cell.angle_gamma   90.00
#
_symmetry.space_group_name_H-M   'P 1'
#
loop_
_entity.id
_entity.type
_entity.pdbx_description
1 polymer ?
#
loop_
_entity_poly.entity_id
_entity_poly.type
_entity_poly.pdbx_seq_one_letter_code
_entity_poly.pdbx_strand_id
1 'polypeptide(L)'
;MVVPPALKVVHLKPMKKFANIGCLAHEVGWKSQAVTATLEENKKEKAKIHYWKKKQLMRLWKQGKRNREKKIDKFTEVLKTHGFLV
;
A
#
# COMPACT_ATOMS: atom_id res chain seq x y z
N MET A 1 7.85 -3.77 2.70
CA MET A 1 8.70 -3.82 1.49
C MET A 1 8.21 -4.96 0.61
N VAL A 2 8.49 -4.90 -0.69
CA VAL A 2 8.15 -5.95 -1.68
C VAL A 2 9.42 -6.25 -2.46
N VAL A 3 9.59 -7.50 -2.92
CA VAL A 3 10.74 -7.96 -3.70
C VAL A 3 10.32 -8.11 -5.17
N PRO A 4 10.60 -7.14 -6.05
CA PRO A 4 10.24 -7.21 -7.47
C PRO A 4 10.71 -8.49 -8.20
N PRO A 5 11.94 -9.01 -8.00
CA PRO A 5 12.40 -10.22 -8.68
C PRO A 5 11.65 -11.50 -8.26
N ALA A 6 10.82 -11.46 -7.21
CA ALA A 6 10.01 -12.59 -6.77
C ALA A 6 8.53 -12.45 -7.13
N LEU A 7 8.13 -11.35 -7.78
CA LEU A 7 6.73 -11.10 -8.09
C LEU A 7 6.26 -11.96 -9.27
N LYS A 8 5.16 -12.69 -9.06
CA LYS A 8 4.47 -13.47 -10.09
C LYS A 8 4.17 -12.65 -11.35
N VAL A 9 3.67 -11.41 -11.18
CA VAL A 9 3.29 -10.53 -12.30
C VAL A 9 4.48 -10.14 -13.19
N VAL A 10 5.69 -10.17 -12.63
CA VAL A 10 6.92 -9.82 -13.37
C VAL A 10 7.54 -11.06 -14.02
N HIS A 11 7.53 -12.22 -13.33
CA HIS A 11 8.31 -13.40 -13.75
C HIS A 11 7.50 -14.43 -14.53
N LEU A 12 6.17 -14.41 -14.43
CA LEU A 12 5.31 -15.40 -15.08
C LEU A 12 4.58 -14.77 -16.28
N LYS A 13 4.60 -15.45 -17.42
CA LYS A 13 3.78 -15.05 -18.58
C LYS A 13 2.29 -15.10 -18.23
N PRO A 14 1.45 -14.14 -18.69
CA PRO A 14 0.04 -14.06 -18.29
C PRO A 14 -0.79 -15.33 -18.47
N MET A 15 -0.51 -16.12 -19.51
CA MET A 15 -1.26 -17.35 -19.83
C MET A 15 -0.75 -18.62 -19.15
N LYS A 16 0.29 -18.54 -18.30
CA LYS A 16 0.83 -19.72 -17.62
C LYS A 16 0.04 -19.98 -16.33
N LYS A 17 -0.34 -21.24 -16.13
CA LYS A 17 -1.02 -21.71 -14.90
C LYS A 17 -0.08 -21.56 -13.71
N PHE A 18 -0.65 -21.25 -12.55
CA PHE A 18 0.05 -21.17 -11.26
C PHE A 18 -0.84 -21.75 -10.16
N ALA A 19 -0.25 -22.12 -9.04
CA ALA A 19 -0.98 -22.63 -7.88
C ALA A 19 -1.00 -21.60 -6.75
N ASN A 20 -2.10 -21.56 -6.00
CA ASN A 20 -2.18 -20.80 -4.76
C ASN A 20 -1.74 -21.69 -3.60
N ILE A 21 -0.66 -21.31 -2.93
CA ILE A 21 -0.09 -22.09 -1.82
C ILE A 21 -1.12 -22.34 -0.72
N GLY A 22 -2.00 -21.37 -0.44
CA GLY A 22 -3.05 -21.54 0.57
C GLY A 22 -4.07 -22.63 0.24
N CYS A 23 -4.39 -22.83 -1.05
CA CYS A 23 -5.29 -23.90 -1.48
C CYS A 23 -4.60 -25.26 -1.40
N LEU A 24 -3.38 -25.36 -1.92
CA LEU A 24 -2.54 -26.57 -1.82
C LEU A 24 -2.33 -27.00 -0.35
N ALA A 25 -2.03 -26.05 0.52
CA ALA A 25 -1.82 -26.33 1.94
C ALA A 25 -3.09 -26.93 2.58
N HIS A 26 -4.26 -26.39 2.25
CA HIS A 26 -5.53 -26.92 2.76
C HIS A 26 -5.80 -28.34 2.27
N GLU A 27 -5.57 -28.62 0.99
CA GLU A 27 -5.68 -29.97 0.42
C GLU A 27 -4.75 -30.99 1.11
N VAL A 28 -3.55 -30.55 1.51
CA VAL A 28 -2.54 -31.38 2.20
C VAL A 28 -2.76 -31.43 3.72
N GLY A 29 -3.85 -30.85 4.24
CA GLY A 29 -4.28 -30.99 5.63
C GLY A 29 -4.05 -29.78 6.53
N TRP A 30 -3.73 -28.60 5.98
CA TRP A 30 -3.71 -27.36 6.74
C TRP A 30 -5.14 -26.89 7.08
N LYS A 31 -5.51 -27.03 8.37
CA LYS A 31 -6.89 -26.84 8.85
C LYS A 31 -7.30 -25.38 9.05
N SER A 32 -6.35 -24.44 9.10
CA SER A 32 -6.61 -23.06 9.55
C SER A 32 -7.04 -22.09 8.45
N GLN A 33 -7.33 -22.57 7.23
CA GLN A 33 -7.66 -21.69 6.09
C GLN A 33 -8.86 -20.79 6.39
N ALA A 34 -9.95 -21.33 6.95
CA ALA A 34 -11.16 -20.56 7.26
C ALA A 34 -10.92 -19.50 8.35
N VAL A 35 -10.18 -19.84 9.41
CA VAL A 35 -9.86 -18.92 10.51
C VAL A 35 -8.95 -17.80 10.02
N THR A 36 -7.95 -18.11 9.20
CA THR A 36 -7.08 -17.08 8.62
C THR A 36 -7.85 -16.14 7.69
N ALA A 37 -8.80 -16.66 6.91
CA ALA A 37 -9.63 -15.84 6.02
C ALA A 37 -10.48 -14.82 6.80
N THR A 38 -11.13 -15.23 7.90
CA THR A 38 -11.92 -14.30 8.73
C THR A 38 -11.05 -13.25 9.41
N LEU A 39 -9.86 -13.63 9.89
CA LEU A 39 -8.90 -12.70 10.51
C LEU A 39 -8.35 -11.69 9.49
N GLU A 40 -8.01 -12.12 8.28
CA GLU A 40 -7.54 -11.23 7.22
C GLU A 40 -8.64 -10.26 6.75
N GLU A 41 -9.91 -10.69 6.73
CA GLU A 41 -11.02 -9.79 6.40
C GLU A 41 -11.21 -8.70 7.48
N ASN A 42 -11.20 -9.09 8.75
CA ASN A 42 -11.23 -8.14 9.87
C ASN A 42 -10.05 -7.15 9.82
N LYS A 43 -8.87 -7.61 9.41
CA LYS A 43 -7.68 -6.79 9.24
C LYS A 43 -7.81 -5.81 8.07
N LYS A 44 -8.38 -6.23 6.94
CA LYS A 44 -8.65 -5.36 5.78
C LYS A 44 -9.65 -4.26 6.10
N GLU A 45 -10.70 -4.56 6.87
CA GLU A 45 -11.69 -3.55 7.26
C GLU A 45 -11.05 -2.46 8.15
N LYS A 46 -10.25 -2.87 9.16
CA LYS A 46 -9.46 -1.93 9.97
C LYS A 46 -8.49 -1.11 9.12
N ALA A 47 -7.80 -1.75 8.17
CA ALA A 47 -6.87 -1.08 7.26
C ALA A 47 -7.58 -0.08 6.34
N LYS A 48 -8.80 -0.37 5.89
CA LYS A 48 -9.63 0.52 5.08
C LYS A 48 -10.00 1.77 5.89
N ILE A 49 -10.51 1.62 7.11
CA ILE A 49 -10.82 2.75 7.99
C ILE A 49 -9.59 3.63 8.22
N HIS A 50 -8.44 3.01 8.51
CA HIS A 50 -7.18 3.72 8.69
C HIS A 50 -6.76 4.48 7.41
N TYR A 51 -6.84 3.85 6.24
CA TYR A 51 -6.51 4.48 4.96
C TYR A 51 -7.42 5.68 4.66
N TRP A 52 -8.72 5.56 4.93
CA TRP A 52 -9.68 6.64 4.76
C TRP A 52 -9.33 7.86 5.63
N LYS A 53 -9.05 7.64 6.93
CA LYS A 53 -8.59 8.70 7.84
C LYS A 53 -7.30 9.36 7.34
N LYS A 54 -6.30 8.54 6.96
CA LYS A 54 -5.03 9.04 6.39
C LYS A 54 -5.26 9.88 5.13
N LYS A 55 -6.14 9.46 4.23
CA LYS A 55 -6.46 10.18 3.00
C LYS A 55 -7.10 11.54 3.29
N GLN A 56 -8.00 11.63 4.26
CA GLN A 56 -8.60 12.92 4.67
C GLN A 56 -7.55 13.85 5.29
N LEU A 57 -6.69 13.33 6.17
CA LEU A 57 -5.59 14.11 6.76
C LEU A 57 -4.63 14.64 5.68
N MET A 58 -4.26 13.81 4.70
CA MET A 58 -3.41 14.23 3.59
C MET A 58 -4.05 15.33 2.72
N ARG A 59 -5.38 15.29 2.53
CA ARG A 59 -6.12 16.35 1.83
C ARG A 59 -6.07 17.67 2.60
N LEU A 60 -6.36 17.63 3.90
CA LEU A 60 -6.30 18.82 4.78
C LEU A 60 -4.89 19.39 4.83
N TRP A 61 -3.87 18.54 4.95
CA TRP A 61 -2.48 18.96 4.95
C TRP A 61 -2.08 19.63 3.62
N LYS A 62 -2.50 19.08 2.48
CA LYS A 62 -2.29 19.69 1.16
C LYS A 62 -2.96 21.06 1.05
N GLN A 63 -4.18 21.21 1.60
CA GLN A 63 -4.86 22.50 1.65
C GLN A 63 -4.14 23.51 2.55
N GLY A 64 -3.70 23.07 3.74
CA GLY A 64 -2.92 23.90 4.66
C GLY A 64 -1.60 24.37 4.05
N LYS A 65 -0.92 23.50 3.29
CA LYS A 65 0.30 23.84 2.54
C LYS A 65 0.04 24.93 1.51
N ARG A 66 -1.03 24.82 0.71
CA ARG A 66 -1.45 25.85 -0.27
C ARG A 66 -1.75 27.18 0.40
N ASN A 67 -2.53 27.15 1.48
CA ASN A 67 -2.89 28.37 2.21
C ASN A 67 -1.66 29.11 2.77
N ARG A 68 -0.57 28.40 3.09
CA ARG A 68 0.67 28.96 3.66
C ARG A 68 1.82 29.08 2.65
N GLU A 69 1.57 28.85 1.37
CA GLU A 69 2.59 28.79 0.31
C GLU A 69 3.49 30.02 0.29
N LYS A 70 2.90 31.21 0.36
CA LYS A 70 3.62 32.50 0.38
C LYS A 70 4.64 32.64 1.52
N LYS A 71 4.41 31.97 2.67
CA LYS A 71 5.32 32.02 3.83
C LYS A 71 6.43 30.98 3.75
N ILE A 72 6.24 29.93 2.94
CA ILE A 72 7.11 28.75 2.88
C ILE A 72 7.96 28.77 1.59
N ASP A 73 7.74 29.75 0.72
CA ASP A 73 8.34 29.85 -0.61
C ASP A 73 9.88 29.77 -0.61
N LYS A 74 10.54 30.61 0.21
CA LYS A 74 12.00 30.59 0.40
C LYS A 74 12.56 29.22 0.78
N PHE A 75 11.85 28.46 1.60
CA PHE A 75 12.28 27.10 1.99
C PHE A 75 11.98 26.08 0.88
N THR A 76 10.90 26.28 0.13
CA THR A 76 10.49 25.41 -0.96
C THR A 76 11.48 25.51 -2.13
N GLU A 77 11.98 26.70 -2.45
CA GLU A 77 13.03 26.91 -3.46
C GLU A 77 14.29 26.11 -3.13
N VAL A 78 14.80 26.21 -1.90
CA VAL A 78 15.99 25.45 -1.46
C VAL A 78 15.76 23.95 -1.60
N LEU A 79 14.58 23.45 -1.22
CA LEU A 79 14.23 22.03 -1.32
C LEU A 79 14.11 21.55 -2.78
N LYS A 80 13.66 22.42 -3.70
CA LYS A 80 13.62 22.13 -5.13
C LYS A 80 15.03 22.06 -5.73
N THR A 81 15.92 22.98 -5.36
CA THR A 81 17.32 22.97 -5.82
C THR A 81 18.05 21.67 -5.48
N HIS A 82 17.73 21.07 -4.32
CA HIS A 82 18.32 19.81 -3.87
C HIS A 82 17.52 18.57 -4.27
N GLY A 83 16.44 18.72 -5.06
CA GLY A 83 15.65 17.60 -5.59
C GLY A 83 14.73 16.89 -4.59
N PHE A 84 14.53 17.44 -3.39
CA PHE A 84 13.60 16.86 -2.39
C PHE A 84 12.13 17.10 -2.74
N LEU A 85 11.86 18.18 -3.48
CA LEU A 85 10.56 18.51 -4.01
C LEU A 85 10.68 18.67 -5.52
N VAL A 86 9.84 17.91 -6.25
CA VAL A 86 9.62 18.07 -7.69
C VAL A 86 8.43 18.98 -7.91
#